data_AF-A0A3E4LU83-F1
#
_entry.id   AF-A0A3E4LU83-F1
#
_cell.length_a   1.000
_cell.length_b   1.000
_cell.length_c   1.000
_cell.angle_alpha   90.00
_cell.angle_beta   90.00
_cell.angle_gamma   90.00
#
_symmetry.space_group_name_H-M   'P 1'
#
loop_
_entity.id
_entity.type
_entity.pdbx_description
1 polymer ?
#
loop_
_entity_poly.entity_id
_entity_poly.type
_entity_poly.pdbx_seq_one_letter_code
_entity_poly.pdbx_strand_id
1 'polypeptide(L)'
;MSDFTIGHVTDQKEGPMDGVYAETKGTYTKFKGTGAFQKEKRILYQKVTDVGIKASLQTGMVSINDRNRNQAIAVSITEMVAVLNEALRYGTAGMGKKVRL
;
A
#
# COMPACT_ATOMS: atom_id res chain seq x y z
N MET A 1 -9.63 -18.66 5.40
CA MET A 1 -9.22 -17.34 4.88
C MET A 1 -10.14 -17.04 3.71
N SER A 2 -10.68 -15.83 3.58
CA SER A 2 -11.33 -15.43 2.33
C SER A 2 -10.27 -15.37 1.24
N ASP A 3 -10.57 -15.92 0.07
CA ASP A 3 -9.62 -15.92 -1.04
C ASP A 3 -9.33 -14.48 -1.48
N PHE A 4 -8.05 -14.15 -1.62
CA PHE A 4 -7.64 -12.86 -2.16
C PHE A 4 -8.05 -12.79 -3.63
N THR A 5 -9.04 -11.97 -3.94
CA THR A 5 -9.62 -11.86 -5.28
C THR A 5 -9.31 -10.51 -5.88
N ILE A 6 -8.81 -10.52 -7.10
CA ILE A 6 -8.56 -9.31 -7.89
C ILE A 6 -9.76 -9.08 -8.80
N GLY A 7 -10.34 -7.88 -8.72
CA GLY A 7 -11.39 -7.38 -9.60
C GLY A 7 -10.86 -6.35 -10.59
N HIS A 8 -11.67 -6.07 -11.60
CA HIS A 8 -11.43 -5.03 -12.60
C HIS A 8 -12.56 -4.01 -12.53
N VAL A 9 -12.24 -2.73 -12.76
CA VAL A 9 -13.24 -1.67 -12.82
C VAL A 9 -14.13 -1.87 -14.04
N THR A 10 -15.44 -1.96 -13.81
CA THR A 10 -16.45 -2.15 -14.86
C THR A 10 -17.34 -0.92 -15.07
N ASP A 11 -17.27 0.08 -14.18
CA ASP A 11 -18.00 1.34 -14.28
C ASP A 11 -17.02 2.53 -14.15
N GLN A 12 -17.06 3.45 -15.10
CA GLN A 12 -16.24 4.67 -15.12
C GLN A 12 -16.48 5.57 -13.91
N LYS A 13 -17.64 5.48 -13.25
CA LYS A 13 -17.94 6.21 -12.01
C LYS A 13 -17.11 5.71 -10.83
N GLU A 14 -16.64 4.46 -10.88
CA GLU A 14 -15.82 3.86 -9.83
C GLU A 14 -14.32 4.08 -10.04
N GLY A 15 -13.91 4.49 -11.25
CA GLY A 15 -12.54 4.81 -11.58
C GLY A 15 -12.18 4.57 -13.06
N PRO A 16 -10.89 4.64 -13.39
CA PRO A 16 -10.38 4.30 -14.72
C PRO A 16 -10.75 2.86 -15.12
N MET A 17 -11.11 2.64 -16.39
CA MET A 17 -11.53 1.32 -16.89
C MET A 17 -10.39 0.30 -16.96
N ASP A 18 -9.14 0.76 -16.95
CA ASP A 18 -7.96 -0.10 -16.77
C ASP A 18 -7.67 -0.41 -15.30
N GLY A 19 -8.53 0.08 -14.40
CA GLY A 19 -8.36 -0.07 -12.97
C GLY A 19 -8.50 -1.52 -12.52
N VAL A 20 -7.59 -1.95 -11.66
CA VAL A 20 -7.67 -3.21 -10.91
C VAL A 20 -7.84 -2.90 -9.44
N TYR A 21 -8.56 -3.75 -8.71
CA TYR A 21 -8.74 -3.58 -7.28
C TYR A 21 -8.83 -4.90 -6.53
N ALA A 22 -8.58 -4.85 -5.23
CA ALA A 22 -8.80 -5.97 -4.32
C ALA A 22 -9.17 -5.44 -2.93
N GLU A 23 -9.96 -6.22 -2.19
CA GLU A 23 -10.21 -5.99 -0.76
C GLU A 23 -9.30 -6.87 0.08
N THR A 24 -8.76 -6.31 1.16
CA THR A 24 -7.89 -7.04 2.09
C THR A 24 -7.93 -6.45 3.49
N LYS A 25 -7.22 -7.09 4.42
CA LYS A 25 -6.96 -6.54 5.75
C LYS A 25 -5.67 -5.72 5.71
N GLY A 26 -5.75 -4.47 6.16
CA GLY A 26 -4.61 -3.61 6.41
C GLY A 26 -4.43 -3.35 7.91
N THR A 27 -3.27 -2.80 8.27
CA THR A 27 -3.00 -2.34 9.64
C THR A 27 -2.84 -0.82 9.63
N TYR A 28 -3.85 -0.12 10.13
CA TYR A 28 -3.74 1.31 10.38
C TYR A 28 -2.82 1.55 11.57
N THR A 29 -1.74 2.31 11.36
CA THR A 29 -0.77 2.66 12.40
C THR A 29 -0.86 4.15 12.70
N LYS A 30 -1.24 4.51 13.93
CA LYS A 30 -1.15 5.90 14.40
C LYS A 30 0.22 6.14 15.00
N PHE A 31 0.88 7.22 14.61
CA PHE A 31 2.15 7.65 15.18
C PHE A 31 1.97 8.86 16.10
N LYS A 32 2.87 9.02 17.07
CA LYS A 32 3.08 10.23 17.87
C LYS A 32 4.44 10.84 17.47
N GLY A 33 4.48 12.15 17.22
CA GLY A 33 5.66 12.90 16.77
C GLY A 33 5.41 13.66 15.47
N THR A 34 6.21 14.69 15.19
CA THR A 34 6.04 15.61 14.04
C THR A 34 7.13 15.46 12.97
N GLY A 35 8.12 14.60 13.17
CA GLY A 35 9.25 14.42 12.25
C GLY A 35 8.85 13.81 10.89
N ALA A 36 9.81 13.78 9.97
CA ALA A 36 9.68 13.05 8.70
C ALA A 36 9.50 11.53 8.96
N PHE A 37 9.05 10.77 7.95
CA PHE A 37 8.85 9.33 8.09
C PHE A 37 10.11 8.64 8.69
N GLN A 38 9.90 7.75 9.68
CA GLN A 38 10.92 7.04 10.48
C GLN A 38 11.79 7.86 11.45
N LYS A 39 12.04 9.16 11.22
CA LYS A 39 12.74 9.99 12.19
C LYS A 39 11.73 10.60 13.17
N GLU A 40 11.92 10.35 14.47
CA GLU A 40 11.17 10.98 15.57
C GLU A 40 9.68 10.60 15.69
N LYS A 41 9.20 9.61 14.92
CA LYS A 41 7.85 9.04 15.09
C LYS A 41 7.89 7.77 15.93
N ARG A 42 7.08 7.70 16.98
CA ARG A 42 6.82 6.46 17.74
C ARG A 42 5.43 5.94 17.41
N ILE A 43 5.26 4.62 17.32
CA ILE A 43 3.94 4.00 17.16
C ILE A 43 3.14 4.29 18.43
N LEU A 44 1.95 4.86 18.27
CA LEU A 44 0.99 5.10 19.35
C LEU A 44 0.04 3.91 19.50
N TYR A 45 -0.56 3.47 18.39
CA TYR A 45 -1.35 2.23 18.34
C TYR A 45 -1.45 1.70 16.92
N GLN A 46 -1.84 0.43 16.81
CA GLN A 46 -2.16 -0.24 15.56
C GLN A 46 -3.53 -0.89 15.64
N LYS A 47 -4.29 -0.85 14.54
CA LYS A 47 -5.60 -1.50 14.44
C LYS A 47 -5.73 -2.16 13.07
N VAL A 48 -6.16 -3.41 13.06
CA VAL A 48 -6.54 -4.10 11.82
C VAL A 48 -7.83 -3.47 11.28
N THR A 49 -7.84 -3.13 10.01
CA THR A 49 -8.97 -2.52 9.31
C THR A 49 -9.14 -3.15 7.94
N ASP A 50 -10.34 -3.08 7.40
CA ASP A 50 -10.58 -3.44 6.02
C ASP A 50 -10.11 -2.31 5.10
N VAL A 51 -9.30 -2.66 4.13
CA VAL A 51 -8.79 -1.72 3.12
C VAL A 51 -9.11 -2.23 1.73
N GLY A 52 -9.33 -1.29 0.80
CA GLY A 52 -9.24 -1.59 -0.62
C GLY A 52 -7.89 -1.13 -1.16
N ILE A 53 -7.39 -1.85 -2.15
CA ILE A 53 -6.24 -1.45 -2.95
C ILE A 53 -6.77 -1.27 -4.37
N LYS A 54 -6.45 -0.15 -5.01
CA LYS A 54 -6.81 0.12 -6.41
C LYS A 54 -5.62 0.68 -7.17
N ALA A 55 -5.35 0.19 -8.37
CA ALA A 55 -4.30 0.70 -9.24
C ALA A 55 -4.81 0.89 -10.67
N SER A 56 -4.26 1.87 -11.38
CA SER A 56 -4.54 2.12 -12.81
C SER A 56 -3.27 2.65 -13.48
N LEU A 57 -2.91 2.06 -14.63
CA LEU A 57 -1.77 2.52 -15.42
C LEU A 57 -2.07 3.84 -16.13
N GLN A 58 -3.31 4.06 -16.54
CA GLN A 58 -3.77 5.31 -17.12
C GLN A 58 -3.49 6.51 -16.19
N THR A 59 -3.68 6.32 -14.87
CA THR A 59 -3.36 7.34 -13.88
C THR A 59 -1.91 7.27 -13.39
N GLY A 60 -1.24 6.13 -13.58
CA GLY A 60 0.08 5.83 -13.03
C GLY A 60 0.08 5.60 -11.51
N MET A 61 -1.09 5.50 -10.87
CA MET A 61 -1.24 5.52 -9.42
C MET A 61 -1.74 4.19 -8.86
N VAL A 62 -1.24 3.85 -7.67
CA VAL A 62 -1.83 2.86 -6.76
C VAL A 62 -2.29 3.58 -5.51
N SER A 63 -3.46 3.20 -5.02
CA SER A 63 -4.06 3.77 -3.82
C SER A 63 -4.51 2.70 -2.85
N ILE A 64 -4.47 3.04 -1.56
CA ILE A 64 -5.02 2.24 -0.47
C ILE A 64 -6.08 3.09 0.22
N ASN A 65 -7.32 2.60 0.26
CA ASN A 65 -8.44 3.26 0.94
C ASN A 65 -8.77 2.57 2.26
N ASP A 66 -8.84 3.35 3.34
CA ASP A 66 -9.39 2.88 4.62
C ASP A 66 -10.91 3.08 4.60
N ARG A 67 -11.66 1.96 4.56
CA ARG A 67 -13.13 2.00 4.48
C ARG A 67 -13.77 2.77 5.64
N ASN A 68 -13.16 2.72 6.82
CA ASN A 68 -13.70 3.36 8.01
C ASN A 68 -13.51 4.88 8.04
N ARG A 69 -12.64 5.43 7.19
CA ARG A 69 -12.28 6.86 7.19
C ARG A 69 -12.73 7.60 5.94
N ASN A 70 -13.23 6.87 4.94
CA ASN A 70 -13.58 7.42 3.63
C ASN A 70 -12.44 8.26 3.02
N GLN A 71 -11.20 7.76 3.16
CA GLN A 71 -9.99 8.41 2.69
C GLN A 71 -9.10 7.38 1.99
N ALA A 72 -8.42 7.83 0.94
CA ALA A 72 -7.41 7.06 0.23
C ALA A 72 -6.10 7.84 0.15
N ILE A 73 -4.98 7.12 0.21
CA ILE A 73 -3.66 7.65 -0.12
C ILE A 73 -3.24 7.00 -1.42
N ALA A 74 -2.82 7.81 -2.39
CA ALA A 74 -2.31 7.35 -3.67
C ALA A 74 -0.83 7.69 -3.80
N VAL A 75 -0.07 6.80 -4.42
CA VAL A 75 1.34 6.98 -4.78
C VAL A 75 1.58 6.41 -6.18
N SER A 76 2.73 6.74 -6.78
CA SER A 76 3.10 6.18 -8.08
C SER A 76 3.24 4.66 -8.01
N ILE A 77 2.71 3.97 -9.03
CA ILE A 77 2.91 2.52 -9.20
C ILE A 77 4.39 2.20 -9.30
N THR A 78 5.17 3.00 -10.05
CA THR A 78 6.59 2.72 -10.30
C THR A 78 7.41 2.81 -9.01
N GLU A 79 7.12 3.80 -8.17
CA GLU A 79 7.79 3.99 -6.87
C GLU A 79 7.40 2.88 -5.88
N MET A 80 6.11 2.54 -5.81
CA MET A 80 5.64 1.44 -4.95
C MET A 80 6.30 0.12 -5.36
N VAL A 81 6.32 -0.20 -6.65
CA VAL A 81 6.95 -1.43 -7.16
C VAL A 81 8.45 -1.44 -6.86
N ALA A 82 9.16 -0.32 -7.00
CA ALA A 82 10.58 -0.23 -6.66
C ALA A 82 10.84 -0.58 -5.19
N VAL A 83 10.04 -0.03 -4.26
CA VAL A 83 10.15 -0.31 -2.82
C VAL A 83 9.79 -1.78 -2.51
N LEU A 84 8.72 -2.32 -3.09
CA LEU A 84 8.31 -3.71 -2.89
C LEU A 84 9.37 -4.69 -3.41
N ASN A 85 9.91 -4.44 -4.59
CA ASN A 85 10.99 -5.26 -5.15
C ASN A 85 12.23 -5.24 -4.25
N GLU A 86 12.63 -4.07 -3.74
CA GLU A 86 13.76 -3.99 -2.81
C GLU A 86 13.47 -4.71 -1.49
N ALA A 87 12.25 -4.60 -0.96
CA ALA A 87 11.85 -5.33 0.25
C ALA A 87 11.90 -6.85 0.06
N LEU A 88 11.45 -7.36 -1.09
CA LEU A 88 11.54 -8.78 -1.45
C LEU A 88 12.99 -9.24 -1.59
N ARG A 89 13.84 -8.45 -2.26
CA ARG A 89 15.27 -8.75 -2.40
C ARG A 89 15.96 -8.77 -1.04
N TYR A 90 15.71 -7.79 -0.19
CA TYR A 90 16.30 -7.71 1.14
C TYR A 90 15.84 -8.85 2.05
N GLY A 91 14.54 -9.18 2.02
CA GLY A 91 13.97 -10.28 2.80
C GLY A 91 14.48 -11.66 2.36
N THR A 92 14.67 -11.87 1.05
CA THR A 92 15.17 -13.15 0.51
C THR A 92 16.68 -13.31 0.63
N ALA A 93 17.47 -12.22 0.58
CA ALA A 93 18.92 -12.26 0.72
C ALA A 93 19.42 -12.56 2.16
N GLY A 94 18.49 -12.75 3.11
CA GLY A 94 18.77 -12.87 4.53
C GLY A 94 19.01 -11.49 5.13
N MET A 95 18.23 -11.14 6.16
CA MET A 95 18.47 -9.94 6.98
C MET A 95 19.94 -9.91 7.44
N GLY A 96 20.79 -9.11 6.78
CA GLY A 96 22.16 -8.87 7.21
C GLY A 96 23.29 -9.09 6.21
N LYS A 97 23.09 -9.59 4.99
CA LYS A 97 24.15 -9.48 3.98
C LYS A 97 24.17 -8.07 3.39
N LYS A 98 25.04 -7.22 3.92
CA LYS A 98 25.42 -5.94 3.29
C LYS A 98 25.77 -6.21 1.83
N VAL A 99 24.89 -5.84 0.90
CA VAL A 99 25.26 -5.68 -0.50
C VAL A 99 26.14 -4.44 -0.55
N ARG A 100 27.46 -4.64 -0.66
CA ARG A 100 28.37 -3.56 -1.03
C ARG A 100 28.09 -3.24 -2.50
N LEU A 101 27.77 -1.97 -2.76
CA LEU A 101 27.93 -1.36 -4.08
C LEU A 101 29.42 -1.34 -4.46
#